data_AF-N1US95-F1
#
_entry.id   AF-N1US95-F1
#
_cell.length_a   1.000
_cell.length_b   1.000
_cell.length_c   1.000
_cell.angle_alpha   90.00
_cell.angle_beta   90.00
_cell.angle_gamma   90.00
#
_symmetry.space_group_name_H-M   'P 1'
#
loop_
_entity.id
_entity.type
_entity.pdbx_description
1 polymer ?
#
loop_
_entity_poly.entity_id
_entity_poly.type
_entity_poly.pdbx_seq_one_letter_code
_entity_poly.pdbx_strand_id
1 'polypeptide(L)'
;MRTDSVRLSSEFVERARSWILSELGETFASPLERKIRKSAKKIQDAHEAIRVTDPFLTPKEIKKFLGKEEAALYDLIWKRTISSLLPAEEFIKIEYSIFAAGECFQLETKKLFFQVTKY
;
A
#
# COMPACT_ATOMS: atom_id res chain seq x y z
N MET A 1 14.79 -3.15 14.78
CA MET A 1 14.43 -2.29 13.63
C MET A 1 14.25 -0.85 14.12
N ARG A 2 15.09 0.11 13.72
CA ARG A 2 14.92 1.52 14.07
C ARG A 2 15.28 2.38 12.87
N THR A 3 14.32 3.12 12.37
CA THR A 3 14.45 4.06 11.24
C THR A 3 13.32 5.07 11.36
N ASP A 4 13.60 6.32 11.01
CA ASP A 4 12.63 7.40 10.82
C ASP A 4 12.28 7.63 9.34
N SER A 5 12.89 6.83 8.45
CA SER A 5 12.70 6.91 7.01
C SER A 5 11.50 6.10 6.54
N VAL A 6 10.80 6.65 5.55
CA VAL A 6 9.75 5.97 4.78
C VAL A 6 10.19 5.67 3.35
N ARG A 7 11.48 5.87 3.05
CA ARG A 7 12.04 5.68 1.72
C ARG A 7 12.27 4.20 1.42
N LEU A 8 11.97 3.79 0.19
CA LEU A 8 12.37 2.51 -0.39
C LEU A 8 13.49 2.78 -1.42
N SER A 9 14.53 1.94 -1.47
CA SER A 9 15.53 1.98 -2.54
C SER A 9 14.90 1.70 -3.90
N SER A 10 15.47 2.29 -4.96
CA SER A 10 15.02 2.07 -6.34
C SER A 10 15.12 0.60 -6.73
N GLU A 11 16.19 -0.09 -6.34
CA GLU A 11 16.37 -1.53 -6.58
C GLU A 11 15.23 -2.36 -5.98
N PHE A 12 14.87 -2.07 -4.72
CA PHE A 12 13.75 -2.76 -4.08
C PHE A 12 12.42 -2.46 -4.76
N VAL A 13 12.18 -1.20 -5.15
CA VAL A 13 10.94 -0.79 -5.84
C VAL A 13 10.79 -1.54 -7.17
N GLU A 14 11.85 -1.65 -7.96
CA GLU A 14 11.82 -2.40 -9.22
C GLU A 14 11.55 -3.89 -8.97
N ARG A 15 12.20 -4.49 -7.97
CA ARG A 15 11.97 -5.89 -7.63
C ARG A 15 10.54 -6.14 -7.15
N ALA A 16 9.98 -5.23 -6.35
CA ALA A 16 8.61 -5.32 -5.89
C ALA A 16 7.60 -5.12 -7.03
N ARG A 17 7.90 -4.24 -8.00
CA ARG A 17 7.11 -4.11 -9.23
C ARG A 17 7.10 -5.40 -10.04
N SER A 18 8.24 -6.07 -10.18
CA SER A 18 8.30 -7.37 -10.86
C SER A 18 7.40 -8.42 -10.18
N TRP A 19 7.41 -8.47 -8.84
CA TRP A 19 6.51 -9.36 -8.09
C TRP A 19 5.03 -8.97 -8.27
N ILE A 20 4.71 -7.67 -8.21
CA ILE A 20 3.33 -7.18 -8.44
C ILE A 20 2.87 -7.53 -9.85
N LEU A 21 3.73 -7.36 -10.86
CA LEU A 21 3.43 -7.70 -12.23
C LEU A 21 3.17 -9.20 -12.40
N SER A 22 4.00 -10.05 -11.80
CA SER A 22 3.88 -11.50 -11.93
C SER A 22 2.64 -12.05 -11.20
N GLU A 23 2.31 -11.53 -10.01
CA GLU A 23 1.23 -12.07 -9.18
C GLU A 23 -0.12 -11.36 -9.36
N LEU A 24 -0.10 -10.05 -9.61
CA LEU A 24 -1.32 -9.21 -9.67
C LEU A 24 -1.63 -8.68 -11.06
N GLY A 25 -0.63 -8.64 -11.96
CA GLY A 25 -0.79 -8.21 -13.35
C GLY A 25 -0.61 -6.70 -13.57
N GLU A 26 -0.63 -6.33 -14.85
CA GLU A 26 -0.27 -4.99 -15.35
C GLU A 26 -1.07 -3.85 -14.69
N THR A 27 -2.36 -4.07 -14.43
CA THR A 27 -3.25 -3.08 -13.79
C THR A 27 -2.73 -2.62 -12.42
N PHE A 28 -2.05 -3.50 -11.69
CA PHE A 28 -1.48 -3.20 -10.37
C PHE A 28 -0.01 -2.79 -10.44
N ALA A 29 0.72 -3.19 -11.48
CA ALA A 29 2.12 -2.85 -11.70
C ALA A 29 2.33 -1.49 -12.40
N SER A 30 1.27 -0.93 -12.99
CA SER A 30 1.27 0.34 -13.71
C SER A 30 2.00 1.46 -12.94
N PRO A 31 2.80 2.30 -13.61
CA PRO A 31 3.72 3.22 -12.95
C PRO A 31 3.00 4.10 -11.93
N LEU A 32 3.34 3.86 -10.67
CA LEU A 32 3.01 4.73 -9.55
C LEU A 32 3.47 6.17 -9.87
N GLU A 33 2.54 7.04 -10.23
CA GLU A 33 2.70 8.49 -10.05
C GLU A 33 2.73 8.88 -8.56
N ARG A 34 2.79 7.90 -7.66
CA ARG A 34 2.99 8.13 -6.24
C ARG A 34 4.44 8.56 -6.03
N LYS A 35 4.70 9.84 -6.29
CA LYS A 35 5.92 10.55 -5.90
C LYS A 35 6.20 10.19 -4.45
N ILE A 36 7.14 9.28 -4.22
CA ILE A 36 7.70 9.01 -2.90
C ILE A 36 8.07 10.39 -2.38
N ARG A 37 7.36 10.87 -1.34
CA ARG A 37 7.53 12.22 -0.81
C ARG A 37 9.01 12.38 -0.48
N LYS A 38 9.74 13.12 -1.31
CA LYS A 38 11.12 13.52 -1.01
C LYS A 38 11.02 14.38 0.24
N SER A 39 11.57 13.89 1.35
CA SER A 39 11.75 14.70 2.56
C SER A 39 12.51 15.97 2.16
N ALA A 40 11.96 17.14 2.49
CA ALA A 40 12.54 18.44 2.18
C ALA A 40 13.79 18.78 3.02
N LYS A 41 14.16 17.93 3.99
CA LYS A 41 15.37 18.09 4.79
C LYS A 41 16.49 17.22 4.24
N LYS A 42 17.68 17.80 4.06
CA LYS A 42 18.96 17.08 3.96
C LYS A 42 19.08 16.16 5.18
N ILE A 43 18.62 14.93 5.07
CA ILE A 43 18.75 13.88 6.08
C ILE A 43 19.77 12.89 5.53
N GLN A 44 20.63 12.38 6.41
CA GLN A 44 21.60 11.33 6.13
C GLN A 44 20.95 10.23 5.29
N ASP A 45 21.44 10.08 4.06
CA ASP A 45 20.81 9.33 2.95
C ASP A 45 20.88 7.79 3.10
N ALA A 46 21.08 7.29 4.32
CA ALA A 46 21.42 5.90 4.62
C ALA A 46 20.30 5.09 5.33
N HIS A 47 19.19 5.73 5.71
CA HIS A 47 18.10 5.04 6.39
C HIS A 47 16.98 4.66 5.41
N GLU A 48 16.71 3.36 5.28
CA GLU A 48 15.54 2.82 4.57
C GLU A 48 14.36 2.61 5.53
N ALA A 49 13.15 2.54 4.97
CA ALA A 49 11.97 2.09 5.71
C ALA A 49 12.14 0.66 6.22
N ILE A 50 11.41 0.33 7.29
CA ILE A 50 11.19 -1.08 7.65
C ILE A 50 10.36 -1.70 6.53
N ARG A 51 10.96 -2.64 5.82
CA ARG A 51 10.38 -3.38 4.70
C ARG A 51 10.85 -4.82 4.72
N VAL A 52 10.19 -5.67 3.95
CA VAL A 52 10.75 -6.99 3.65
C VAL A 52 12.01 -6.87 2.80
N THR A 53 12.92 -7.82 2.96
CA THR A 53 14.16 -7.87 2.19
C THR A 53 13.90 -8.24 0.74
N ASP A 54 13.00 -9.20 0.54
CA ASP A 54 12.62 -9.75 -0.77
C ASP A 54 11.09 -9.82 -0.88
N PRO A 55 10.46 -9.15 -1.86
CA PRO A 55 9.02 -9.20 -2.06
C PRO A 55 8.52 -10.60 -2.43
N PHE A 56 9.38 -11.45 -3.03
CA PHE A 56 9.05 -12.83 -3.40
C PHE A 56 9.00 -13.78 -2.21
N LEU A 57 9.51 -13.41 -1.04
CA LEU A 57 9.33 -14.20 0.19
C LEU A 57 7.96 -13.86 0.78
N THR A 58 6.90 -14.47 0.25
CA THR A 58 5.55 -14.12 0.68
C THR A 58 5.29 -14.57 2.14
N PRO A 59 4.34 -13.94 2.86
CA PRO A 59 3.97 -14.37 4.21
C PRO A 59 3.60 -15.86 4.26
N LYS A 60 2.99 -16.38 3.19
CA LYS A 60 2.63 -17.80 3.08
C LYS A 60 3.87 -18.71 3.05
N GLU A 61 4.92 -18.32 2.33
CA GLU A 61 6.13 -19.14 2.17
C GLU A 61 7.01 -19.13 3.42
N ILE A 62 7.12 -17.98 4.09
CA ILE A 62 8.00 -17.84 5.24
C ILE A 62 7.35 -18.25 6.56
N LYS A 63 6.01 -18.28 6.64
CA LYS A 63 5.25 -18.62 7.86
C LYS A 63 5.66 -19.96 8.48
N LYS A 64 6.09 -20.95 7.68
CA LYS A 64 6.56 -22.26 8.18
C LYS A 64 7.89 -22.20 8.96
N PHE A 65 8.63 -21.10 8.84
CA PHE A 65 9.93 -20.89 9.48
C PHE A 65 9.86 -19.93 10.68
N LEU A 66 8.69 -19.36 10.98
CA LEU A 66 8.51 -18.30 11.96
C LEU A 66 7.54 -18.73 13.08
N GLY A 67 7.76 -18.19 14.27
CA GLY A 67 6.76 -18.26 15.34
C GLY A 67 5.48 -17.50 14.96
N LYS A 68 4.38 -17.74 15.69
CA LYS A 68 3.07 -17.13 15.39
C LYS A 68 3.13 -15.59 15.37
N GLU A 69 3.82 -14.98 16.34
CA GLU A 69 3.92 -13.52 16.45
C GLU A 69 4.83 -12.92 15.38
N GLU A 70 5.97 -13.56 15.10
CA GLU A 70 6.89 -13.16 14.03
C GLU A 70 6.23 -13.25 12.66
N ALA A 71 5.46 -14.31 12.41
CA ALA A 71 4.69 -14.46 11.17
C ALA A 71 3.63 -13.36 11.03
N ALA A 72 2.94 -12.98 12.11
CA ALA A 72 1.97 -11.89 12.10
C ALA A 72 2.64 -10.53 11.85
N LEU A 73 3.80 -10.28 12.46
CA LEU A 73 4.57 -9.06 12.24
C LEU A 73 5.12 -9.01 10.81
N TYR A 74 5.63 -10.12 10.29
CA TYR A 74 6.10 -10.22 8.92
C TYR A 74 4.97 -9.96 7.92
N ASP A 75 3.79 -10.58 8.13
CA ASP A 75 2.60 -10.36 7.30
C ASP A 75 2.21 -8.87 7.24
N LEU A 76 2.20 -8.20 8.39
CA LEU A 76 1.91 -6.76 8.48
C LEU A 76 2.95 -5.91 7.71
N ILE A 77 4.24 -6.18 7.91
CA ILE A 77 5.32 -5.46 7.24
C ILE A 77 5.26 -5.70 5.72
N TRP A 78 5.06 -6.95 5.30
CA TRP A 78 4.98 -7.33 3.88
C TRP A 78 3.79 -6.64 3.21
N LYS A 79 2.59 -6.72 3.79
CA LYS A 79 1.38 -6.07 3.25
C LYS A 79 1.53 -4.56 3.17
N ARG A 80 2.08 -3.94 4.22
CA ARG A 80 2.34 -2.49 4.22
C ARG A 80 3.32 -2.09 3.12
N THR A 81 4.37 -2.88 2.93
CA THR A 81 5.40 -2.66 1.91
C THR A 81 4.80 -2.73 0.51
N ILE A 82 4.13 -3.84 0.16
CA ILE A 82 3.55 -4.05 -1.16
C ILE A 82 2.41 -3.06 -1.44
N SER A 83 1.49 -2.86 -0.49
CA SER A 83 0.36 -1.92 -0.66
C SER A 83 0.82 -0.48 -0.90
N SER A 84 1.98 -0.08 -0.36
CA SER A 84 2.56 1.25 -0.62
C SER A 84 2.96 1.45 -2.08
N LEU A 85 3.14 0.35 -2.83
CA LEU A 85 3.50 0.29 -4.24
C LEU A 85 2.34 -0.12 -5.17
N LEU A 86 1.13 -0.35 -4.66
CA LEU A 86 -0.05 -0.57 -5.49
C LEU A 86 -0.70 0.77 -5.88
N PRO A 87 -1.46 0.86 -6.98
CA PRO A 87 -2.29 2.03 -7.32
C PRO A 87 -3.24 2.44 -6.19
N ALA A 88 -3.86 3.63 -6.30
CA ALA A 88 -4.88 4.05 -5.34
C ALA A 88 -6.20 3.33 -5.62
N GLU A 89 -7.01 3.15 -4.58
CA GLU A 89 -8.39 2.70 -4.73
C GLU A 89 -9.22 3.77 -5.44
N GLU A 90 -9.97 3.39 -6.48
CA GLU A 90 -10.83 4.33 -7.21
C GLU A 90 -12.29 4.08 -6.85
N PHE A 91 -12.98 5.14 -6.45
CA PHE A 91 -14.39 5.13 -6.10
C PHE A 91 -15.06 6.46 -6.44
N ILE A 92 -16.37 6.40 -6.65
CA ILE A 92 -17.21 7.60 -6.72
C ILE A 92 -17.93 7.72 -5.39
N LYS A 93 -17.84 8.91 -4.80
CA LYS A 93 -18.66 9.34 -3.68
C LYS A 93 -19.87 10.08 -4.23
N ILE A 94 -21.06 9.70 -3.77
CA ILE A 94 -22.34 10.27 -4.18
C ILE A 94 -23.00 10.85 -2.94
N GLU A 95 -23.30 12.14 -2.99
CA GLU A 95 -23.97 12.87 -1.92
C GLU A 95 -25.37 13.28 -2.39
N TYR A 96 -26.38 12.96 -1.58
CA TYR A 96 -27.76 13.40 -1.78
C TYR A 96 -28.11 14.43 -0.72
N SER A 97 -28.69 15.55 -1.14
CA SER A 97 -29.29 16.55 -0.26
C SER A 97 -30.78 16.64 -0.57
N ILE A 98 -31.62 16.34 0.42
CA ILE A 98 -33.07 16.26 0.27
C ILE A 98 -33.70 17.33 1.16
N PHE A 99 -34.43 18.26 0.54
CA PHE A 99 -35.15 19.32 1.24
C PHE A 99 -36.64 18.96 1.35
N ALA A 100 -37.17 18.91 2.57
CA ALA A 100 -38.58 18.61 2.82
C ALA A 100 -39.08 19.38 4.06
N ALA A 101 -40.21 20.06 3.93
CA ALA A 101 -40.87 20.79 5.03
C ALA A 101 -39.96 21.79 5.80
N GLY A 102 -38.99 22.42 5.11
CA GLY A 102 -38.02 23.34 5.72
C GLY A 102 -36.78 22.66 6.33
N GLU A 103 -36.76 21.33 6.35
CA GLU A 103 -35.64 20.52 6.84
C GLU A 103 -34.73 20.05 5.67
N CYS A 104 -33.47 19.76 5.98
CA CYS A 104 -32.50 19.19 5.04
C CYS A 104 -31.94 17.86 5.55
N PHE A 105 -32.08 16.81 4.74
CA PHE A 105 -31.52 15.49 5.00
C PHE A 105 -30.34 15.25 4.06
N GLN A 106 -29.24 14.72 4.60
CA GLN A 106 -28.04 14.39 3.85
C GLN A 106 -27.78 12.88 3.90
N LEU A 107 -27.45 12.30 2.74
CA LEU A 107 -27.04 10.91 2.60
C LEU A 107 -25.77 10.86 1.77
N GLU A 108 -24.77 10.13 2.27
CA GLU A 108 -23.53 9.85 1.55
C GLU A 108 -23.46 8.37 1.20
N THR A 109 -23.10 8.06 -0.04
CA THR A 109 -22.82 6.69 -0.49
C THR A 109 -21.52 6.64 -1.27
N LYS A 110 -20.91 5.45 -1.33
CA LYS A 110 -19.68 5.20 -2.08
C LYS A 110 -19.88 4.00 -3.01
N LYS A 111 -19.54 4.18 -4.29
CA LYS A 111 -19.46 3.10 -5.27
C LYS A 111 -18.01 2.87 -5.66
N LEU A 112 -17.51 1.67 -5.40
CA LEU A 112 -16.14 1.24 -5.70
C LEU A 112 -16.01 0.85 -7.19
N PHE A 113 -15.00 1.36 -7.87
CA PHE A 113 -14.70 1.03 -9.27
C PHE A 113 -13.44 0.18 -9.40
N PHE A 114 -12.44 0.46 -8.57
CA PHE A 114 -11.20 -0.29 -8.54
C PHE A 114 -10.76 -0.52 -7.09
N GLN A 115 -10.67 -1.79 -6.70
CA GLN A 115 -10.30 -2.22 -5.36
C GLN A 115 -8.85 -2.70 -5.34
N VAL A 116 -8.05 -2.15 -4.43
CA VAL A 116 -6.65 -2.54 -4.25
C VAL A 116 -6.49 -3.62 -3.19
N THR A 117 -7.42 -3.70 -2.24
CA THR A 117 -7.27 -4.53 -1.04
C THR A 117 -7.92 -5.90 -1.22
N LYS A 118 -7.13 -6.90 -1.61
CA LYS A 118 -7.43 -8.33 -1.40
C LYS A 118 -6.33 -9.11 -0.66
N TYR A 119 -5.26 -8.44 -0.21
CA TYR A 119 -4.14 -9.03 0.52
C TYR A 119 -3.96 -8.38 1.88
#